data_AF-A0A8S8XPB5-F1
#
_entry.id   AF-A0A8S8XPB5-F1
#
_cell.length_a   1.000
_cell.length_b   1.000
_cell.length_c   1.000
_cell.angle_alpha   90.00
_cell.angle_beta   90.00
_cell.angle_gamma   90.00
#
_symmetry.space_group_name_H-M   'P 1'
#
loop_
_entity.id
_entity.type
_entity.pdbx_description
1 polymer ?
#
loop_
_entity_poly.entity_id
_entity_poly.type
_entity_poly.pdbx_seq_one_letter_code
_entity_poly.pdbx_strand_id
1 'polypeptide(L)' 'MASHLAKARKPNIPLFLNVGKSKITSLEDAHFDYAKTVELCGPYVDGFVINVSSPNTPNLRELQKDDDWLG' A
#
# COMPACT_ATOMS: atom_id res chain seq x y z
N MET A 1 4.79 -9.66 -7.27
CA MET A 1 4.14 -9.93 -5.98
C MET A 1 2.83 -10.70 -6.17
N ALA A 2 1.81 -10.11 -6.80
CA ALA A 2 0.52 -10.77 -7.05
C ALA A 2 0.65 -12.14 -7.72
N SER A 3 1.53 -12.29 -8.73
CA SER A 3 1.81 -13.58 -9.37
C SER A 3 2.40 -14.64 -8.44
N HIS A 4 3.14 -14.23 -7.39
CA HIS A 4 3.65 -15.15 -6.38
C HIS A 4 2.54 -15.52 -5.39
N LEU A 5 1.74 -14.55 -4.96
CA LEU A 5 0.59 -14.79 -4.08
C LEU A 5 -0.44 -15.74 -4.74
N ALA A 6 -0.70 -15.57 -6.03
CA ALA A 6 -1.61 -16.42 -6.80
C ALA A 6 -1.16 -17.90 -6.87
N LYS A 7 0.14 -18.16 -6.77
CA LYS A 7 0.71 -19.51 -6.79
C LYS A 7 0.88 -20.09 -5.38
N ALA A 8 0.86 -19.25 -4.36
CA ALA A 8 1.03 -19.64 -2.98
C ALA A 8 -0.30 -20.14 -2.41
N ARG A 9 -0.22 -21.13 -1.51
CA ARG A 9 -1.38 -21.50 -0.69
C ARG A 9 -1.59 -20.40 0.37
N LYS A 10 -2.80 -19.85 0.44
CA LYS A 10 -3.17 -18.91 1.51
C LYS A 10 -3.02 -19.61 2.88
N PRO A 11 -2.34 -18.99 3.85
CA PRO A 11 -2.18 -19.58 5.18
C PRO A 11 -3.54 -19.64 5.92
N ASN A 12 -3.65 -20.54 6.91
CA ASN A 12 -4.83 -20.64 7.78
C ASN A 12 -4.84 -19.59 8.92
N ILE A 13 -3.99 -18.57 8.80
CA ILE A 13 -3.91 -17.42 9.72
C ILE A 13 -4.10 -16.14 8.90
N PRO A 14 -4.63 -15.05 9.48
CA PRO A 14 -4.81 -13.80 8.76
C PRO A 14 -3.51 -13.30 8.12
N LEU A 15 -3.56 -12.95 6.84
CA LEU A 15 -2.44 -12.42 6.08
C LEU A 15 -2.69 -10.96 5.72
N PHE A 16 -1.86 -10.06 6.25
CA PHE A 16 -1.91 -8.63 5.94
C PHE A 16 -0.72 -8.22 5.08
N LEU A 17 -0.97 -7.47 4.01
CA LEU A 17 0.09 -6.92 3.16
C LEU A 17 0.42 -5.49 3.58
N ASN A 18 1.66 -5.25 4.00
CA ASN A 18 2.19 -3.91 4.17
C ASN A 18 2.61 -3.34 2.81
N VAL A 19 1.92 -2.29 2.36
CA VAL A 19 2.10 -1.68 1.04
C VAL A 19 2.80 -0.34 1.20
N GLY A 20 3.97 -0.21 0.59
CA GLY A 20 4.67 1.07 0.43
C GLY A 20 4.57 1.58 -1.01
N LYS A 21 4.69 2.90 -1.19
CA LYS A 21 4.80 3.52 -2.51
C LYS A 21 6.08 3.07 -3.21
N SER A 22 6.01 2.82 -4.52
CA SER A 22 7.19 2.55 -5.35
C SER A 22 8.14 3.75 -5.34
N LYS A 23 9.45 3.48 -5.44
CA LYS A 23 10.48 4.54 -5.38
C LYS A 23 10.32 5.60 -6.49
N ILE A 24 9.88 5.18 -7.66
CA ILE A 24 9.77 6.02 -8.86
C ILE A 24 8.48 6.85 -8.94
N THR A 25 7.46 6.48 -8.16
CA THR A 25 6.17 7.20 -8.13
C THR A 25 6.38 8.55 -7.45
N SER A 26 5.72 9.61 -7.93
CA SER A 26 5.67 10.90 -7.24
C SER A 26 4.87 10.78 -5.93
N LEU A 27 4.86 11.80 -5.06
CA LEU A 27 3.97 11.78 -3.88
C LEU A 27 2.52 12.04 -4.28
N GLU A 28 2.30 12.89 -5.27
CA GLU A 28 0.98 13.21 -5.80
C GLU A 28 0.29 11.95 -6.33
N ASP A 29 1.03 11.07 -7.02
CA ASP A 29 0.50 9.83 -7.60
C ASP A 29 0.54 8.63 -6.63
N ALA A 30 0.95 8.84 -5.37
CA ALA A 30 1.09 7.77 -4.39
C ALA A 30 -0.21 6.96 -4.21
N HIS A 31 -1.36 7.65 -4.20
CA HIS A 31 -2.67 7.03 -4.04
C HIS A 31 -3.00 6.05 -5.17
N PHE A 32 -2.67 6.37 -6.43
CA PHE A 32 -2.85 5.45 -7.56
C PHE A 32 -1.94 4.22 -7.44
N ASP A 33 -0.70 4.40 -6.97
CA ASP A 33 0.26 3.29 -6.80
C ASP A 33 -0.18 2.32 -5.68
N TYR A 34 -0.66 2.87 -4.56
CA TYR A 34 -1.28 2.07 -3.49
C TYR A 34 -2.51 1.32 -4.00
N ALA A 35 -3.44 2.03 -4.67
CA ALA A 35 -4.68 1.43 -5.19
C ALA A 35 -4.39 0.29 -6.16
N LYS A 36 -3.43 0.46 -7.07
CA LYS A 36 -3.01 -0.59 -8.00
C LYS A 36 -2.49 -1.83 -7.30
N THR A 37 -1.72 -1.67 -6.22
CA THR A 37 -1.23 -2.82 -5.44
C THR A 37 -2.37 -3.53 -4.70
N VAL A 38 -3.30 -2.75 -4.14
CA VAL A 38 -4.50 -3.28 -3.46
C VAL A 38 -5.37 -4.07 -4.44
N GLU A 39 -5.64 -3.53 -5.63
CA GLU A 39 -6.43 -4.20 -6.67
C GLU A 39 -5.79 -5.52 -7.10
N LEU A 40 -4.49 -5.52 -7.38
CA LEU A 40 -3.77 -6.70 -7.86
C LEU A 40 -3.60 -7.79 -6.79
N CYS A 41 -3.47 -7.41 -5.52
CA CYS A 41 -3.20 -8.35 -4.43
C CYS A 41 -4.43 -8.71 -3.59
N GLY A 42 -5.51 -7.94 -3.69
CA GLY A 42 -6.74 -8.06 -2.90
C GLY A 42 -7.31 -9.48 -2.84
N PRO A 43 -7.39 -10.22 -3.95
CA PRO A 43 -7.91 -11.59 -3.95
C PRO A 43 -7.13 -12.59 -3.07
N TYR A 44 -5.90 -12.25 -2.64
CA TYR A 44 -4.98 -13.20 -2.00
C TYR A 44 -4.67 -12.92 -0.52
N VAL A 45 -5.10 -11.77 0.01
CA VAL A 45 -4.79 -11.32 1.38
C VAL A 45 -6.05 -10.98 2.15
N ASP A 46 -5.98 -10.93 3.47
CA ASP A 46 -7.11 -10.61 4.35
C ASP A 46 -7.23 -9.10 4.64
N GLY A 47 -6.16 -8.35 4.37
CA GLY A 47 -6.17 -6.91 4.53
C GLY A 47 -4.85 -6.26 4.15
N PHE A 48 -4.83 -4.95 4.30
CA PHE A 48 -3.72 -4.11 3.90
C PHE A 48 -3.33 -3.15 5.02
N VAL A 49 -2.03 -2.85 5.09
CA VAL A 49 -1.48 -1.72 5.85
C VAL A 49 -0.87 -0.77 4.84
N ILE A 50 -1.40 0.45 4.73
CA ILE A 50 -0.83 1.48 3.86
C ILE A 50 0.28 2.20 4.61
N ASN A 51 1.52 2.04 4.15
CA ASN A 51 2.68 2.61 4.80
C ASN A 51 2.96 4.01 4.26
N VAL A 52 2.66 5.01 5.09
CA VAL A 52 2.95 6.43 4.86
C VAL A 52 4.01 6.98 5.83
N SER A 53 4.75 6.10 6.54
CA SER A 53 5.57 6.48 7.69
C SER A 53 7.07 6.18 7.57
N SER A 54 7.47 5.43 6.53
CA SER A 54 8.86 5.06 6.26
C SER A 54 9.79 6.28 6.27
N PRO A 55 10.87 6.30 7.09
CA PRO A 55 11.84 7.39 7.11
C PRO A 55 12.77 7.38 5.89
N ASN A 56 12.81 6.25 5.16
CA ASN A 56 13.72 6.05 4.03
C ASN A 56 13.13 6.52 2.69
N THR A 57 11.87 6.95 2.69
CA THR A 57 11.18 7.46 1.51
C THR A 57 11.03 8.97 1.68
N PRO A 58 11.76 9.80 0.91
CA PRO A 58 11.70 11.25 1.04
C PRO A 58 10.26 11.76 1.03
N ASN A 59 9.97 12.65 1.98
CA ASN A 59 8.71 13.39 2.09
C ASN A 59 7.44 12.53 2.25
N LEU A 60 7.55 11.19 2.44
CA LEU A 60 6.38 10.30 2.50
C LEU A 60 5.40 10.65 3.63
N ARG A 61 5.91 11.15 4.76
CA ARG A 61 5.10 11.57 5.90
C ARG A 61 4.22 12.79 5.62
N GLU A 62 4.46 13.51 4.53
CA GLU A 62 3.57 14.60 4.11
C GLU A 62 2.17 14.10 3.74
N LEU A 63 2.03 12.83 3.33
CA LEU A 63 0.73 12.19 3.10
C LEU A 63 -0.12 12.01 4.38
N GLN A 64 0.46 12.26 5.56
CA GLN A 64 -0.25 12.21 6.85
C GLN A 64 -0.83 13.56 7.25
N LYS A 65 -0.54 14.62 6.50
CA LYS A 65 -1.16 15.93 6.75
C LYS A 65 -2.65 15.79 6.48
N ASP A 66 -3.46 16.24 7.42
CA ASP A 66 -4.88 16.40 7.19
C ASP A 66 -5.06 17.48 6.13
N ASP A 67 -5.70 17.14 5.01
CA ASP A 67 -6.47 18.14 4.28
C ASP A 67 -7.58 18.56 5.25
N ASP A 68 -7.74 19.86 5.50
CA ASP A 68 -8.83 20.40 6.34
C ASP A 68 -10.16 19.76 5.92
N TRP A 69 -10.61 18.74 6.66
CA TRP A 69 -11.84 17.97 6.42
C TRP A 69 -13.12 18.79 6.69
N LEU A 70 -12.99 20.13 6.73
CA LEU A 70 -14.01 21.12 7.06
C LEU A 70 -14.23 22.16 5.93
N GLY A 71 -13.90 21.83 4.68
CA GLY A 71 -14.35 22.58 3.50
C GLY A 71 -15.80 22.31 3.13
#